data_AF-A0A1F5BUQ7-F1
#
_entry.id   AF-A0A1F5BUQ7-F1
#
_cell.length_a   1.000
_cell.length_b   1.000
_cell.length_c   1.000
_cell.angle_alpha   90.00
_cell.angle_beta   90.00
_cell.angle_gamma   90.00
#
_symmetry.space_group_name_H-M   'P 1'
#
loop_
_entity.id
_entity.type
_entity.pdbx_description
1 polymer ?
#
loop_
_entity_poly.entity_id
_entity_poly.type
_entity_poly.pdbx_seq_one_letter_code
_entity_poly.pdbx_strand_id
1 'polypeptide(L)'
;MIDISAGVEYGCNTPQCTAKGLPRDMFSLDKRATGGKRVVVCRDCRKLAHQSSIKSYRLDYTLKWESEQQQKRDFFKTFAVTAQKRNGNGKAEKKIPQKQPALV
;
A
#
# COMPACT_ATOMS: atom_id res chain seq x y z
N MET A 1 9.39 6.36 14.31
CA MET A 1 7.95 6.55 14.00
C MET A 1 7.89 7.36 12.72
N ILE A 2 7.30 6.85 11.64
CA ILE A 2 7.23 7.59 10.37
C ILE A 2 6.26 8.75 10.59
N ASP A 3 6.80 9.97 10.57
CA ASP A 3 6.01 11.19 10.66
C ASP A 3 5.34 11.42 9.31
N ILE A 4 4.09 10.95 9.17
CA ILE A 4 3.26 11.15 7.97
C ILE A 4 2.80 12.64 7.87
N SER A 5 3.32 13.54 8.72
CA SER A 5 3.01 14.98 8.70
C SER A 5 3.96 15.80 7.83
N ALA A 6 4.96 15.19 7.17
CA ALA A 6 5.89 15.90 6.30
C ALA A 6 5.25 16.27 4.94
N GLY A 7 4.49 17.37 4.92
CA GLY A 7 4.32 18.24 3.74
C GLY A 7 3.43 17.79 2.59
N VAL A 8 2.82 16.59 2.62
CA VAL A 8 1.90 16.17 1.55
C VAL A 8 0.51 16.75 1.81
N GLU A 9 0.19 17.84 1.10
CA GLU A 9 -1.16 18.38 1.06
C GLU A 9 -2.07 17.50 0.21
N TYR A 10 -3.28 17.26 0.71
CA TYR A 10 -4.33 16.56 -0.02
C TYR A 10 -5.38 17.55 -0.49
N GLY A 11 -5.77 17.43 -1.76
CA GLY A 11 -6.87 18.19 -2.33
C GLY A 11 -8.21 17.48 -2.12
N CYS A 12 -9.27 18.26 -1.94
CA CYS A 12 -10.63 17.77 -2.01
C CYS A 12 -10.91 17.28 -3.43
N ASN A 13 -11.38 16.03 -3.57
CA ASN A 13 -11.67 15.40 -4.86
C ASN A 13 -13.10 15.72 -5.37
N THR A 14 -13.64 16.87 -4.99
CA THR A 14 -14.97 17.31 -5.42
C THR A 14 -14.76 18.37 -6.50
N PRO A 15 -15.40 18.26 -7.68
CA PRO A 15 -15.08 19.10 -8.84
C PRO A 15 -15.29 20.60 -8.60
N GLN A 16 -16.14 20.97 -7.64
CA GLN A 16 -16.44 22.36 -7.27
C GLN A 16 -15.64 22.84 -6.03
N CYS A 17 -14.80 21.99 -5.43
CA CYS A 17 -14.06 22.31 -4.22
C CYS A 17 -12.56 22.31 -4.48
N THR A 18 -11.92 23.47 -4.30
CA THR A 18 -10.47 23.66 -4.45
C THR A 18 -9.71 23.60 -3.12
N ALA A 19 -10.39 23.21 -2.03
CA ALA A 19 -9.77 23.14 -0.71
C ALA A 19 -8.62 22.12 -0.69
N LYS A 20 -7.48 22.56 -0.18
CA LYS A 20 -6.29 21.74 0.08
C LYS A 20 -5.90 21.89 1.54
N GLY A 21 -5.25 20.87 2.08
CA GLY A 21 -4.82 20.89 3.46
C GLY A 21 -4.11 19.61 3.87
N LEU A 22 -3.68 19.60 5.12
CA LEU A 22 -2.96 18.47 5.69
C LEU A 22 -3.91 17.27 5.91
N PRO A 23 -3.38 16.04 5.96
CA PRO A 23 -4.18 14.84 6.17
C PRO A 23 -4.95 14.82 7.51
N ARG A 24 -4.59 15.67 8.47
CA ARG A 24 -5.33 15.82 9.75
C ARG A 24 -6.67 16.55 9.60
N ASP A 25 -6.77 17.42 8.59
CA ASP A 25 -7.94 18.26 8.30
C ASP A 25 -8.82 17.68 7.19
N MET A 26 -8.33 16.61 6.55
CA MET A 26 -8.98 15.94 5.44
C MET A 26 -9.59 14.60 5.86
N PHE A 27 -10.58 14.15 5.09
CA PHE A 27 -11.32 12.92 5.34
C PHE A 27 -11.27 12.01 4.13
N SER A 28 -11.14 10.71 4.35
CA SER A 28 -11.35 9.68 3.33
C SER A 28 -12.80 9.22 3.38
N LEU A 29 -13.48 9.20 2.24
CA LEU A 29 -14.78 8.54 2.13
C LEU A 29 -14.62 7.03 2.12
N ASP A 30 -15.70 6.34 2.49
CA ASP A 30 -15.78 4.89 2.48
C ASP A 30 -15.56 4.34 1.06
N LYS A 31 -14.72 3.30 0.96
CA LYS A 31 -14.37 2.68 -0.32
C LYS A 31 -15.57 2.00 -0.98
N ARG A 32 -16.56 1.50 -0.23
CA ARG A 32 -17.74 0.84 -0.83
C ARG A 32 -18.60 1.86 -1.57
N ALA A 33 -18.81 3.03 -0.97
CA ALA A 33 -19.60 4.10 -1.57
C ALA A 33 -18.94 4.73 -2.81
N THR A 34 -17.62 4.58 -2.94
CA THR A 34 -16.80 5.24 -3.98
C THR A 34 -16.29 4.26 -5.04
N GLY A 35 -16.89 3.07 -5.14
CA GLY A 35 -16.52 2.06 -6.13
C GLY A 35 -15.10 1.51 -5.94
N GLY A 36 -14.65 1.43 -4.70
CA GLY A 36 -13.32 0.95 -4.31
C GLY A 36 -12.23 2.03 -4.37
N LYS A 37 -12.53 3.24 -4.85
CA LYS A 37 -11.55 4.32 -5.00
C LYS A 37 -11.32 5.05 -3.67
N ARG A 38 -10.10 5.55 -3.45
CA ARG A 38 -9.87 6.50 -2.38
C ARG A 38 -10.35 7.87 -2.84
N VAL A 39 -11.38 8.40 -2.16
CA VAL A 39 -11.85 9.76 -2.37
C VAL A 39 -11.55 10.56 -1.11
N VAL A 40 -10.74 11.61 -1.25
CA VAL A 40 -10.41 12.53 -0.18
C VAL A 40 -11.29 13.77 -0.28
N VAL A 41 -11.83 14.23 0.84
CA VAL A 41 -12.71 15.39 0.91
C VAL A 41 -12.36 16.29 2.09
N CYS A 42 -12.63 17.59 1.94
CA CYS A 42 -12.54 18.56 3.02
C CYS A 42 -13.70 18.42 4.01
N ARG A 43 -13.64 19.17 5.12
CA ARG A 43 -14.66 19.12 6.19
C ARG A 43 -16.08 19.40 5.72
N ASP A 44 -16.27 20.34 4.79
CA ASP A 44 -17.62 20.72 4.33
C ASP A 44 -18.17 19.72 3.31
N CYS A 45 -17.35 19.26 2.36
CA CYS A 45 -17.73 18.17 1.45
C CYS A 45 -18.01 16.86 2.20
N ARG A 46 -17.31 16.62 3.32
CA ARG A 46 -17.60 15.50 4.23
C ARG A 46 -19.00 15.60 4.84
N LYS A 47 -19.48 16.79 5.22
CA LYS A 47 -20.85 16.97 5.77
C LYS A 47 -21.89 16.58 4.72
N LEU A 48 -21.69 17.00 3.47
CA LEU A 48 -22.56 16.63 2.34
C LEU A 48 -22.57 15.11 2.13
N ALA A 49 -21.39 14.48 2.12
CA ALA A 49 -21.29 13.03 2.01
C ALA A 49 -22.01 12.31 3.17
N HIS A 50 -21.93 12.85 4.39
CA HIS A 50 -22.63 12.30 5.55
C HIS A 50 -24.15 12.40 5.43
N GLN A 51 -24.67 13.50 4.87
CA GLN A 51 -26.10 13.64 4.54
C GLN A 51 -26.56 12.58 3.53
N SER A 52 -25.70 12.24 2.57
CA SER A 52 -25.93 11.13 1.63
C SER A 52 -25.66 9.74 2.23
N SER A 53 -25.55 9.62 3.56
CA SER A 53 -25.27 8.37 4.28
C SER A 53 -23.94 7.70 3.92
N ILE A 54 -22.99 8.46 3.36
CA ILE A 54 -21.64 7.99 3.08
C ILE A 54 -20.81 8.12 4.35
N LYS A 55 -20.23 7.01 4.80
CA LYS A 55 -19.28 7.02 5.92
C LYS A 55 -17.98 7.69 5.49
N SER A 56 -17.39 8.42 6.42
CA SER A 56 -16.13 9.12 6.23
C SER A 56 -15.21 8.87 7.42
N TYR A 57 -13.92 8.71 7.16
CA TYR A 57 -12.90 8.46 8.15
C TYR A 57 -11.85 9.56 8.09
N ARG A 58 -11.17 9.84 9.21
CA ARG A 58 -10.03 10.76 9.18
C ARG A 58 -8.94 10.21 8.27
N LEU A 59 -8.37 11.07 7.43
CA LEU A 59 -7.42 10.63 6.41
C LEU A 59 -6.10 10.17 7.03
N ASP A 60 -5.60 10.84 8.08
CA ASP A 60 -4.38 10.46 8.79
C ASP A 60 -4.43 9.01 9.34
N TYR A 61 -5.52 8.64 10.00
CA TYR A 61 -5.72 7.26 10.48
C TYR A 61 -5.77 6.25 9.34
N THR A 62 -6.40 6.62 8.22
CA THR A 62 -6.52 5.75 7.05
C THR A 62 -5.15 5.51 6.40
N LEU A 63 -4.34 6.56 6.27
CA LEU A 63 -2.97 6.47 5.74
C LEU A 63 -2.07 5.65 6.67
N LYS A 64 -2.14 5.89 7.98
CA LYS A 64 -1.40 5.12 8.98
C LYS A 64 -1.76 3.64 8.88
N TRP A 65 -3.03 3.30 8.89
CA TRP A 65 -3.50 1.92 8.81
C TRP A 65 -3.01 1.24 7.52
N GLU A 66 -3.06 1.92 6.37
CA GLU A 66 -2.55 1.35 5.12
C GLU A 66 -1.04 1.17 5.12
N SER A 67 -0.29 2.09 5.72
CA SER A 67 1.16 1.94 5.86
C SER A 67 1.53 0.71 6.70
N GLU A 68 0.76 0.43 7.75
CA GLU A 68 0.94 -0.76 8.60
C GLU A 68 0.57 -2.04 7.84
N GLN A 69 -0.51 -2.02 7.05
CA GLN A 69 -0.88 -3.15 6.20
C GLN A 69 0.16 -3.42 5.11
N GLN A 70 0.72 -2.36 4.53
CA GLN A 70 1.75 -2.47 3.51
C GLN A 70 3.03 -3.06 4.09
N GLN A 71 3.49 -2.58 5.25
CA GLN A 71 4.63 -3.16 5.96
C GLN A 71 4.43 -4.63 6.28
N LYS A 72 3.24 -5.02 6.76
CA LYS A 72 2.92 -6.44 6.98
C LYS A 72 3.02 -7.26 5.70
N ARG A 73 2.46 -6.76 4.58
CA ARG A 73 2.55 -7.44 3.28
C ARG A 73 3.98 -7.59 2.80
N ASP A 74 4.80 -6.54 2.91
CA ASP A 74 6.20 -6.56 2.48
C ASP A 74 7.05 -7.47 3.38
N PHE A 75 6.75 -7.51 4.68
CA PHE A 75 7.31 -8.48 5.60
C PHE A 75 6.96 -9.91 5.16
N PHE A 76 5.68 -10.25 4.98
CA PHE A 76 5.27 -11.58 4.53
C PHE A 76 5.87 -11.98 3.18
N LYS A 77 5.98 -11.06 2.21
CA LYS A 77 6.67 -11.31 0.94
C LYS A 77 8.14 -11.66 1.16
N THR A 78 8.85 -10.90 1.99
CA THR A 78 10.26 -11.14 2.30
C THR A 78 10.45 -12.50 2.98
N PHE A 79 9.56 -12.86 3.90
CA PHE A 79 9.55 -14.18 4.54
C PHE A 79 9.29 -15.31 3.54
N ALA A 80 8.29 -15.16 2.65
CA ALA A 80 7.99 -16.16 1.62
C ALA A 80 9.17 -16.39 0.67
N VAL A 81 9.84 -15.32 0.23
CA VAL A 81 11.04 -15.39 -0.64
C VAL A 81 12.21 -16.08 0.09
N THR A 82 12.39 -15.80 1.38
CA THR A 82 13.47 -16.40 2.19
C THR A 82 13.22 -17.89 2.48
N ALA A 83 11.95 -18.27 2.72
CA ALA A 83 11.55 -19.67 2.88
C ALA A 83 11.77 -20.48 1.59
N GLN A 84 11.46 -19.90 0.41
CA GLN A 84 11.76 -20.54 -0.88
C GLN A 84 13.26 -20.71 -1.12
N LYS A 85 14.10 -19.75 -0.72
CA LYS A 85 15.57 -19.88 -0.84
C LYS A 85 16.15 -21.02 0.01
N ARG A 86 15.58 -21.33 1.18
CA ARG A 86 16.02 -22.46 2.01
C ARG A 86 15.60 -23.82 1.44
N ASN A 87 14.48 -23.90 0.74
CA ASN A 87 14.02 -25.14 0.09
C ASN A 87 14.65 -25.38 -1.30
N GLY A 88 15.25 -24.36 -1.92
CA GLY A 88 15.88 -24.46 -3.23
C GLY A 88 17.38 -24.78 -3.24
N ASN A 89 18.08 -24.73 -2.10
CA ASN A 89 19.53 -24.97 -2.03
C ASN A 89 19.88 -26.44 -1.70
N GLY A 90 19.19 -27.37 -2.39
CA GLY A 90 19.31 -28.81 -2.22
C GLY A 90 19.69 -29.54 -3.51
N LYS A 91 20.39 -28.89 -4.44
CA LYS A 91 20.99 -29.58 -5.59
C LYS A 91 22.51 -29.42 -5.57
N ALA A 92 23.13 -30.29 -4.78
CA ALA A 92 24.47 -30.74 -5.03
C ALA A 92 24.45 -31.60 -6.32
N GLU A 93 24.66 -30.98 -7.47
CA GLU A 93 25.00 -31.72 -8.69
C GLU A 93 26.51 -31.81 -8.82
N LYS A 94 26.94 -33.06 -8.67
CA LYS A 94 28.30 -33.58 -8.61
C LYS A 94 29.10 -33.18 -9.85
N LYS A 95 30.36 -32.83 -9.63
CA LYS A 95 31.42 -32.82 -10.65
C LYS A 95 31.38 -34.14 -11.42
N ILE A 96 31.09 -34.08 -12.71
CA ILE A 96 31.42 -35.15 -13.65
C ILE A 96 32.79 -34.79 -14.24
N PRO A 97 33.87 -35.55 -13.97
CA PRO A 97 35.14 -35.33 -14.64
C PRO A 97 34.97 -35.69 -16.13
N GLN A 98 35.20 -34.71 -17.01
CA GLN A 98 35.31 -34.93 -18.45
C GLN A 98 36.46 -35.91 -18.71
N LYS A 99 36.10 -37.16 -19.00
CA LYS A 99 37.01 -38.16 -19.56
C LYS A 99 37.01 -37.95 -21.07
N GLN A 100 38.12 -37.45 -21.60
CA GLN A 100 38.41 -37.39 -23.04
C GLN A 100 38.19 -38.77 -23.67
N PRO A 101 37.79 -38.82 -24.96
CA PRO A 101 38.24 -39.88 -25.83
C PRO A 101 39.14 -39.32 -26.95
N ALA A 102 40.17 -40.10 -27.21
CA ALA A 102 41.18 -39.91 -28.23
C ALA A 102 40.65 -40.23 -29.65
N LEU A 103 41.37 -39.66 -30.63
CA LEU A 103 41.69 -40.18 -31.96
C LEU A 103 40.58 -40.85 -32.80
N VAL A 104 40.24 -40.24 -33.96
CA VAL A 104 40.48 -40.81 -35.31
C VAL A 104 40.77 -39.65 -36.25
#